data_AF-A0A2G1VIY7-F1
#
_entry.id   AF-A0A2G1VIY7-F1
#
_cell.length_a   1.000
_cell.length_b   1.000
_cell.length_c   1.000
_cell.angle_alpha   90.00
_cell.angle_beta   90.00
_cell.angle_gamma   90.00
#
_symmetry.space_group_name_H-M   'P 1'
#
loop_
_entity.id
_entity.type
_entity.pdbx_description
1 polymer ?
#
loop_
_entity_poly.entity_id
_entity_poly.type
_entity_poly.pdbx_seq_one_letter_code
_entity_poly.pdbx_strand_id
1 'polypeptide(L)'
;MQIVMFLVPVMLILVTLGIVLFSWAVKNGQYDDLEGPAHRILYDDDKDMIPDDARTDRPAKEATSEQAADTNEEKDLEEDKPEKG
;
A
#
# COMPACT_ATOMS: atom_id res chain seq x y z
N MET A 1 -4.05 -14.40 56.92
CA MET A 1 -2.61 -14.10 56.75
C MET A 1 -1.86 -15.06 55.81
N GLN A 2 -2.41 -16.23 55.42
CA GLN A 2 -1.73 -17.18 54.52
C GLN A 2 -1.74 -16.74 53.05
N ILE A 3 -2.79 -16.03 52.61
CA ILE A 3 -2.98 -15.64 51.21
C ILE A 3 -1.86 -14.73 50.69
N VAL A 4 -1.33 -13.85 51.55
CA VAL A 4 -0.24 -12.92 51.22
C VAL A 4 1.04 -13.67 50.86
N MET A 5 1.29 -14.83 51.49
CA MET A 5 2.44 -15.67 51.20
C MET A 5 2.40 -16.26 49.78
N PHE A 6 1.22 -16.39 49.17
CA PHE A 6 1.05 -16.79 47.79
C PHE A 6 1.00 -15.60 46.82
N LEU A 7 0.39 -14.48 47.20
CA LEU A 7 0.28 -13.31 46.31
C LEU A 7 1.63 -12.64 46.03
N VAL A 8 2.49 -12.52 47.04
CA VAL A 8 3.81 -11.88 46.88
C VAL A 8 4.67 -12.58 45.81
N PRO A 9 4.91 -13.90 45.87
CA PRO A 9 5.71 -14.57 44.83
C PRO A 9 5.03 -14.56 43.47
N VAL A 10 3.70 -14.70 43.40
CA VAL A 10 2.96 -14.60 42.13
C VAL A 10 3.16 -13.24 41.48
N MET A 11 3.07 -12.15 42.24
CA MET A 11 3.32 -10.81 41.70
C MET A 11 4.76 -10.62 41.24
N LEU A 12 5.76 -11.15 41.95
CA LEU A 12 7.15 -11.10 41.50
C LEU A 12 7.36 -11.83 40.17
N ILE A 13 6.72 -12.99 40.00
CA ILE A 13 6.75 -13.73 38.73
C ILE A 13 6.11 -12.91 37.61
N LEU A 14 4.94 -12.34 37.85
CA LEU A 14 4.24 -11.52 36.85
C LEU A 14 5.05 -10.30 36.42
N VAL A 15 5.67 -9.59 37.38
CA VAL A 15 6.55 -8.44 37.09
C VAL A 15 7.77 -8.90 36.28
N THR A 16 8.41 -9.99 36.68
CA THR A 16 9.57 -10.53 35.97
C THR A 16 9.20 -10.93 34.54
N LEU A 17 8.06 -11.61 34.37
CA LEU A 17 7.55 -12.01 33.06
C LEU A 17 7.25 -10.78 32.19
N GLY A 18 6.62 -9.75 32.77
CA GLY A 18 6.37 -8.48 32.08
C GLY A 18 7.65 -7.82 31.59
N ILE A 19 8.69 -7.75 32.42
CA ILE A 19 9.99 -7.19 32.04
C ILE A 19 10.65 -8.02 30.92
N VAL A 20 10.62 -9.34 31.00
CA VAL A 20 11.18 -10.23 29.98
C VAL A 20 10.47 -10.06 28.64
N LEU A 21 9.14 -10.09 28.64
CA LEU A 21 8.33 -9.92 27.43
C LEU A 21 8.51 -8.53 26.81
N PHE A 22 8.48 -7.48 27.64
CA PHE A 22 8.74 -6.12 27.20
C PHE A 22 10.14 -5.97 26.59
N SER A 23 11.17 -6.50 27.27
CA SER A 23 12.55 -6.44 26.77
C SER A 23 12.72 -7.23 25.46
N TRP A 24 11.98 -8.33 25.29
CA TRP A 24 11.94 -9.06 24.03
C TRP A 24 11.27 -8.24 22.92
N ALA A 25 10.12 -7.64 23.19
CA ALA A 25 9.39 -6.81 22.23
C ALA A 25 10.21 -5.60 21.75
N VAL A 26 10.92 -4.93 22.67
CA VAL A 26 11.86 -3.84 22.35
C VAL A 26 12.99 -4.32 21.45
N LYS A 27 13.61 -5.45 21.77
CA LYS A 27 14.66 -6.05 20.93
C LYS A 27 14.16 -6.50 19.56
N ASN A 28 12.88 -6.84 19.45
CA ASN A 28 12.25 -7.31 18.23
C ASN A 28 11.76 -6.16 17.32
N GLY A 29 12.10 -4.90 17.67
CA GLY A 29 11.80 -3.73 16.84
C GLY A 29 10.32 -3.37 16.77
N GLN A 30 9.47 -3.84 17.70
CA GLN A 30 8.03 -3.56 17.67
C GLN A 30 7.70 -2.06 17.80
N TYR A 31 8.63 -1.26 18.32
CA TYR A 31 8.50 0.18 18.48
C TYR A 31 9.17 1.00 17.37
N ASP A 32 9.81 0.35 16.39
CA ASP A 32 10.53 1.04 15.32
C ASP A 32 9.58 1.60 14.24
N ASP A 33 8.35 1.09 14.17
CA ASP A 33 7.32 1.52 13.21
C ASP A 33 6.12 2.23 13.89
N LEU A 34 6.41 3.19 14.78
CA LEU A 34 5.39 4.06 15.36
C LEU A 34 4.98 5.22 14.42
N GLU A 35 5.74 5.47 13.35
CA GLU A 35 5.49 6.54 12.37
C GLU A 35 4.76 6.06 11.10
N GLY A 36 4.66 4.74 10.87
CA GLY A 36 4.23 4.15 9.60
C GLY A 36 2.82 4.48 9.08
N PRO A 37 1.77 4.54 9.93
CA PRO A 37 0.40 4.74 9.42
C PRO A 37 0.03 6.21 9.18
N ALA A 38 0.55 7.14 9.99
CA ALA A 38 0.13 8.53 9.98
C ALA A 38 0.61 9.30 8.73
N HIS A 39 1.75 8.91 8.17
CA HIS A 39 2.28 9.54 6.95
C HIS A 39 1.54 9.06 5.68
N ARG A 40 1.10 7.80 5.65
CA ARG A 40 0.40 7.21 4.50
C ARG A 40 -0.96 7.83 4.24
N ILE A 41 -1.73 8.12 5.30
CA ILE A 41 -3.09 8.66 5.13
C ILE A 41 -3.12 10.10 4.58
N LEU A 42 -2.01 10.83 4.66
CA LEU A 42 -1.92 12.20 4.15
C LEU A 42 -1.43 12.29 2.69
N TYR A 43 -0.78 11.24 2.17
CA TYR A 43 -0.10 11.27 0.87
C TYR A 43 -0.51 10.14 -0.09
N ASP A 44 -1.22 9.10 0.37
CA ASP A 44 -1.62 7.96 -0.48
C ASP A 44 -2.86 8.25 -1.36
N ASP A 45 -3.70 9.24 -1.01
CA ASP A 45 -4.91 9.60 -1.77
C ASP A 45 -4.63 10.51 -2.99
N ASP A 46 -3.51 11.24 -2.99
CA ASP A 46 -3.22 12.27 -4.00
C ASP A 46 -2.51 11.71 -5.24
N LYS A 47 -1.94 10.50 -5.17
CA LYS A 47 -1.14 9.89 -6.26
C LYS A 47 -1.95 9.64 -7.54
N ASP A 48 -3.23 9.34 -7.38
CA ASP A 48 -4.18 9.08 -8.48
C ASP A 48 -4.89 10.36 -8.94
N MET A 49 -4.72 11.47 -8.19
CA MET A 49 -5.28 12.79 -8.51
C MET A 49 -4.31 13.68 -9.30
N ILE A 50 -3.05 13.27 -9.47
CA ILE A 50 -2.10 14.00 -10.32
C ILE A 50 -2.45 13.74 -11.80
N PRO A 51 -2.89 14.75 -12.55
CA PRO A 51 -3.20 14.58 -13.96
C PRO A 51 -1.91 14.27 -14.75
N ASP A 52 -2.01 13.42 -15.78
CA ASP A 52 -0.86 12.87 -16.51
C ASP A 52 0.00 13.94 -17.21
N ASP A 53 -0.56 15.12 -17.45
CA ASP A 53 0.11 16.29 -18.03
C ASP A 53 0.99 17.07 -17.03
N ALA A 54 0.76 16.88 -15.72
CA ALA A 54 1.54 17.50 -14.64
C ALA A 54 2.73 16.64 -14.16
N ARG A 55 2.86 15.41 -14.66
CA ARG A 55 3.96 14.48 -14.31
C ARG A 55 5.20 14.78 -15.17
N THR A 56 6.11 15.61 -14.68
CA THR A 56 7.33 16.03 -15.39
C THR A 56 8.40 14.94 -15.56
N ASP A 57 8.20 13.74 -15.00
CA ASP A 57 9.28 12.78 -14.80
C ASP A 57 9.06 11.42 -15.49
N ARG A 58 8.10 11.29 -16.43
CA ARG A 58 8.03 10.09 -17.28
C ARG A 58 9.10 10.18 -18.38
N PRO A 59 10.18 9.36 -18.37
CA PRO A 59 10.88 9.10 -19.61
C PRO A 59 9.90 8.38 -20.55
N ALA A 60 9.75 8.91 -21.76
CA ALA A 60 8.86 8.41 -22.79
C ALA A 60 9.18 6.94 -23.15
N LYS A 61 8.62 5.97 -22.43
CA LYS A 61 8.67 4.56 -22.83
C LYS A 61 7.64 3.71 -22.09
N GLU A 62 6.35 3.94 -22.32
CA GLU A 62 5.29 2.94 -22.11
C GLU A 62 3.97 3.47 -22.70
N ALA A 63 4.02 3.85 -23.97
CA ALA A 63 2.83 4.05 -24.79
C ALA A 63 2.83 2.98 -25.89
N THR A 64 2.77 1.70 -25.50
CA THR A 64 2.45 0.57 -26.38
C THR A 64 2.28 -0.64 -25.49
N SER A 65 1.02 -0.99 -25.18
CA SER A 65 0.49 -2.37 -25.10
C SER A 65 -0.62 -2.51 -24.06
N GLU A 66 -1.71 -1.73 -24.14
CA GLU A 66 -2.97 -2.11 -23.48
C GLU A 66 -4.17 -1.31 -24.01
N GLN A 67 -4.32 -1.19 -25.33
CA GLN A 67 -5.62 -0.83 -25.91
C GLN A 67 -5.69 -1.21 -27.39
N ALA A 68 -5.81 -2.51 -27.64
CA ALA A 68 -6.30 -3.01 -28.92
C ALA A 68 -7.07 -4.31 -28.66
N ALA A 69 -8.26 -4.38 -29.23
CA ALA A 69 -9.19 -5.51 -29.27
C ALA A 69 -10.23 -5.60 -28.15
N ASP A 70 -11.10 -4.58 -28.07
CA ASP A 70 -12.53 -4.85 -27.89
C ASP A 70 -13.33 -4.06 -28.93
N THR A 71 -14.41 -4.65 -29.41
CA THR A 71 -15.36 -4.20 -30.47
C THR A 71 -15.00 -4.59 -31.91
N ASN A 72 -15.30 -5.85 -32.23
CA ASN A 72 -15.83 -6.22 -33.54
C ASN A 72 -17.27 -5.70 -33.67
N GLU A 73 -17.69 -5.46 -34.91
CA GLU A 73 -19.05 -5.27 -35.43
C GLU A 73 -19.42 -3.87 -35.94
N GLU A 74 -20.12 -3.92 -37.08
CA GLU A 74 -20.84 -2.88 -37.81
C GLU A 74 -20.01 -2.06 -38.83
N LYS A 75 -19.84 -2.56 -40.07
CA LYS A 75 -20.77 -2.46 -41.23
C LYS A 75 -20.79 -1.09 -41.91
N ASP A 76 -20.70 -1.15 -43.25
CA ASP A 76 -21.46 -0.32 -44.20
C ASP A 76 -21.04 1.18 -44.23
N LEU A 77 -20.70 1.88 -45.32
CA LEU A 77 -20.98 1.82 -46.75
C LEU A 77 -20.06 2.84 -47.48
N GLU A 78 -19.98 2.69 -48.81
CA GLU A 78 -19.95 3.77 -49.83
C GLU A 78 -18.73 4.71 -49.88
N GLU A 79 -17.94 4.64 -50.97
CA GLU A 79 -18.10 5.49 -52.18
C GLU A 79 -16.97 6.54 -52.12
N ASP A 80 -16.02 6.63 -53.04
CA ASP A 80 -16.18 6.99 -54.43
C ASP A 80 -14.83 6.78 -55.13
N LYS A 81 -14.87 6.27 -56.36
CA LYS A 81 -13.74 6.18 -57.28
C LYS A 81 -13.98 7.26 -58.33
N PRO A 82 -12.98 8.06 -58.73
CA PRO A 82 -12.54 7.88 -60.13
C PRO A 82 -11.03 8.19 -60.31
N GLU A 83 -10.32 7.34 -61.07
CA GLU A 83 -9.79 7.66 -62.42
C GLU A 83 -8.48 8.46 -62.38
N LYS A 84 -7.53 8.41 -63.30
CA LYS A 84 -7.29 7.84 -64.64
C LYS A 84 -5.76 8.09 -64.81
N GLY A 85 -4.96 7.40 -65.59
CA GLY A 85 -5.14 6.45 -66.67
C GLY A 85 -3.76 6.18 -67.27
#